data_AF-K1UPW4-F1
#
_entry.id   AF-K1UPW4-F1
#
_cell.length_a   1.000
_cell.length_b   1.000
_cell.length_c   1.000
_cell.angle_alpha   90.00
_cell.angle_beta   90.00
_cell.angle_gamma   90.00
#
_symmetry.space_group_name_H-M   'P 1'
#
loop_
_entity.id
_entity.type
_entity.pdbx_description
1 polymer ?
#
loop_
_entity_poly.entity_id
_entity_poly.type
_entity_poly.pdbx_seq_one_letter_code
_entity_poly.pdbx_strand_id
1 'polypeptide(L)'
;HELWGLENLSLIPGKVGAAPVQNIGAYGCEAKDAIRSVEMFCTETFNTLVLNREHCAFGYRDSVFKRSLRGRVIITSVRFALSRTPRPRLEYGDLAAAVEARGGITLRNIREAVCAIRRAKLPDPAVTGNAGSFFKNPVVGREEAERLSALYPDMPHYPAADPSQVKLAAGWLIDRAGLKGH
;
A
#
# COMPACT_ATOMS: atom_id res chain seq x y z
N HIS A 1 10.03 -13.78 -15.18
CA HIS A 1 11.16 -13.16 -14.45
C HIS A 1 11.30 -13.66 -13.01
N GLU A 2 10.24 -14.13 -12.34
CA GLU A 2 10.32 -14.71 -10.97
C GLU A 2 11.03 -13.80 -9.96
N LEU A 3 10.63 -12.53 -9.94
CA LEU A 3 11.20 -11.51 -9.07
C LEU A 3 10.21 -11.17 -7.97
N TRP A 4 10.69 -11.16 -6.74
CA TRP A 4 9.98 -10.87 -5.49
C TRP A 4 10.11 -9.40 -5.10
N GLY A 5 9.07 -8.86 -4.49
CA GLY A 5 9.03 -7.53 -3.88
C GLY A 5 7.82 -6.67 -4.27
N LEU A 6 6.94 -7.13 -5.17
CA LEU A 6 5.79 -6.35 -5.65
C LEU A 6 4.48 -7.15 -5.72
N GLU A 7 4.51 -8.46 -5.44
CA GLU A 7 3.37 -9.37 -5.52
C GLU A 7 2.18 -8.91 -4.65
N ASN A 8 2.43 -8.36 -3.46
CA ASN A 8 1.42 -7.78 -2.57
C ASN A 8 0.77 -6.50 -3.12
N LEU A 9 1.41 -5.83 -4.09
CA LEU A 9 0.93 -4.60 -4.73
C LEU A 9 0.13 -4.89 -6.02
N SER A 10 -0.19 -6.16 -6.28
CA SER A 10 -0.93 -6.58 -7.46
C SER A 10 -2.32 -5.94 -7.54
N LEU A 11 -2.75 -5.61 -8.76
CA LEU A 11 -4.07 -5.03 -9.07
C LEU A 11 -4.33 -3.67 -8.37
N ILE A 12 -3.28 -2.92 -8.04
CA ILE A 12 -3.40 -1.50 -7.74
C ILE A 12 -3.48 -0.75 -9.08
N PRO A 13 -4.54 0.04 -9.34
CA PRO A 13 -4.68 0.78 -10.58
C PRO A 13 -3.70 1.96 -10.65
N GLY A 14 -3.45 2.46 -11.86
CA GLY A 14 -2.65 3.66 -12.11
C GLY A 14 -1.38 3.38 -12.90
N LYS A 15 -0.50 4.39 -12.95
CA LYS A 15 0.78 4.35 -13.67
C LYS A 15 1.95 4.19 -12.69
N VAL A 16 3.05 3.62 -13.17
CA VAL A 16 4.28 3.44 -12.38
C VAL A 16 4.78 4.76 -11.77
N GLY A 17 4.74 5.87 -12.52
CA GLY A 17 5.14 7.19 -12.02
C GLY A 17 4.29 7.73 -10.87
N ALA A 18 3.04 7.26 -10.72
CA ALA A 18 2.17 7.65 -9.60
C ALA A 18 2.43 6.82 -8.33
N ALA A 19 3.03 5.63 -8.45
CA ALA A 19 3.34 4.75 -7.33
C ALA A 19 4.14 5.42 -6.19
N PRO A 20 5.24 6.16 -6.47
CA PRO A 20 5.99 6.86 -5.43
C PRO A 20 5.22 8.04 -4.82
N VAL A 21 4.32 8.69 -5.56
CA VAL A 21 3.65 9.93 -5.10
C VAL A 21 2.91 9.67 -3.78
N GLN A 22 2.08 8.64 -3.72
CA GLN A 22 1.41 8.26 -2.48
C GLN A 22 2.09 7.11 -1.76
N ASN A 23 3.28 6.67 -2.16
CA ASN A 23 3.90 5.43 -1.65
C ASN A 23 2.85 4.30 -1.57
N ILE A 24 2.35 3.87 -2.74
CA ILE A 24 1.25 2.88 -2.81
C ILE A 24 1.57 1.67 -1.93
N GLY A 25 0.56 1.11 -1.29
CA GLY A 25 0.78 -0.01 -0.39
C GLY A 25 -0.48 -0.83 -0.19
N ALA A 26 -0.31 -2.13 -0.08
CA ALA A 26 -1.37 -3.08 0.15
C ALA A 26 -0.78 -4.33 0.81
N TYR A 27 -1.60 -5.02 1.61
CA TYR A 27 -1.25 -6.31 2.21
C TYR A 27 0.12 -6.33 2.91
N GLY A 28 0.40 -5.33 3.76
CA GLY A 28 1.65 -5.27 4.53
C GLY A 28 2.89 -4.79 3.77
N CYS A 29 2.78 -4.47 2.48
CA CYS A 29 3.87 -3.92 1.67
C CYS A 29 3.60 -2.49 1.22
N GLU A 30 4.66 -1.72 1.03
CA GLU A 30 4.63 -0.40 0.42
C GLU A 30 5.64 -0.32 -0.74
N ALA A 31 5.39 0.54 -1.73
CA ALA A 31 6.27 0.68 -2.89
C ALA A 31 7.69 1.07 -2.50
N LYS A 32 7.86 1.87 -1.44
CA LYS A 32 9.17 2.24 -0.89
C LYS A 32 10.05 1.03 -0.55
N ASP A 33 9.46 -0.13 -0.25
CA ASP A 33 10.19 -1.34 0.12
C ASP A 33 10.96 -1.92 -1.07
N ALA A 34 10.52 -1.62 -2.29
CA ALA A 34 11.13 -2.06 -3.54
C ALA A 34 11.71 -0.90 -4.38
N ILE A 35 11.31 0.35 -4.17
CA ILE A 35 11.84 1.50 -4.93
C ILE A 35 13.31 1.74 -4.55
N ARG A 36 14.18 1.76 -5.56
CA ARG A 36 15.58 2.16 -5.45
C ARG A 36 15.76 3.65 -5.69
N SER A 37 15.16 4.16 -6.77
CA SER A 37 15.27 5.57 -7.16
C SER A 37 14.08 5.99 -8.03
N VAL A 38 13.83 7.30 -8.07
CA VAL A 38 12.81 7.96 -8.88
C VAL A 38 13.48 9.04 -9.72
N GLU A 39 13.33 8.95 -11.04
CA GLU A 39 13.75 10.00 -11.96
C GLU A 39 12.58 10.95 -12.21
N MET A 40 12.90 12.25 -12.26
CA MET A 40 11.93 13.31 -12.42
C MET A 40 12.49 14.47 -13.23
N PHE A 41 11.61 15.16 -13.92
CA PHE A 41 11.89 16.42 -14.61
C PHE A 41 11.36 17.59 -13.77
N CYS A 42 12.22 18.56 -13.45
CA CYS A 42 11.84 19.77 -12.73
C CYS A 42 11.27 20.82 -13.69
N THR A 43 10.04 21.27 -13.46
CA THR A 43 9.36 22.21 -14.37
C THR A 43 9.83 23.65 -14.22
N GLU A 44 10.53 23.97 -13.12
CA GLU A 44 11.08 25.31 -12.87
C GLU A 44 12.46 25.48 -13.51
N THR A 45 13.31 24.44 -13.43
CA THR A 45 14.71 24.50 -13.87
C THR A 45 14.97 23.76 -15.18
N PHE A 46 13.98 23.04 -15.72
CA PHE A 46 14.08 22.21 -16.92
C PHE A 46 15.15 21.10 -16.84
N ASN A 47 15.57 20.74 -15.63
CA ASN A 47 16.58 19.71 -15.40
C ASN A 47 15.93 18.38 -15.02
N THR A 48 16.56 17.28 -15.46
CA THR A 48 16.26 15.94 -14.99
C THR A 48 17.08 15.63 -13.75
N LEU A 49 16.44 15.08 -12.72
CA LEU A 49 17.02 14.74 -11.44
C LEU A 49 16.64 13.31 -11.06
N VAL A 50 17.53 12.64 -10.33
CA VAL A 50 17.26 11.32 -9.76
C VAL A 50 17.29 11.43 -8.24
N LEU A 51 16.17 11.10 -7.59
CA LEU A 51 16.12 10.94 -6.14
C LEU A 51 16.29 9.47 -5.78
N ASN A 52 17.26 9.18 -4.93
CA ASN A 52 17.32 7.89 -4.25
C ASN A 52 16.15 7.76 -3.27
N ARG A 53 15.78 6.51 -2.96
CA ARG A 53 14.69 6.15 -2.03
C ARG A 53 14.73 6.95 -0.72
N GLU A 54 15.92 7.13 -0.15
CA GLU A 54 16.15 7.82 1.12
C GLU A 54 15.75 9.31 1.05
N HIS A 55 15.88 9.94 -0.12
CA HIS A 55 15.51 11.34 -0.35
C HIS A 55 14.04 11.52 -0.77
N CYS A 56 13.33 10.44 -1.08
CA CYS A 56 11.90 10.50 -1.44
C CYS A 56 10.99 10.79 -0.22
N ALA A 57 11.54 10.69 1.00
CA ALA A 57 10.85 10.96 2.27
C ALA A 57 9.46 10.27 2.33
N PHE A 58 9.45 8.97 2.01
CA PHE A 58 8.25 8.15 1.99
C PHE A 58 7.65 7.96 3.39
N GLY A 59 6.34 8.11 3.49
CA GLY A 59 5.54 7.83 4.68
C GLY A 59 4.27 7.06 4.32
N TYR A 60 3.40 6.84 5.32
CA TYR A 60 2.11 6.19 5.08
C TYR A 60 1.21 7.06 4.20
N ARG A 61 0.98 6.63 2.96
CA ARG A 61 0.25 7.39 1.94
C ARG A 61 0.85 8.78 1.66
N ASP A 62 2.16 8.91 1.79
CA ASP A 62 2.88 10.18 1.71
C ASP A 62 4.27 10.06 1.08
N SER A 63 4.75 11.18 0.51
CA SER A 63 6.11 11.33 -0.02
C SER A 63 6.43 12.81 -0.22
N VAL A 64 7.70 13.11 -0.51
CA VAL A 64 8.13 14.46 -0.92
C VAL A 64 7.35 14.99 -2.14
N PHE A 65 6.93 14.11 -3.06
CA PHE A 65 6.19 14.45 -4.28
C PHE A 65 4.77 14.96 -4.02
N LYS A 66 4.18 14.63 -2.86
CA LYS A 66 2.91 15.21 -2.39
C LYS A 66 3.06 16.48 -1.57
N ARG A 67 4.28 16.75 -1.09
CA ARG A 67 4.61 17.84 -0.18
C ARG A 67 5.40 18.90 -0.94
N SER A 68 6.69 19.04 -0.67
CA SER A 68 7.53 20.13 -1.18
C SER A 68 7.70 20.11 -2.70
N LEU A 69 7.62 18.94 -3.36
CA LEU A 69 7.74 18.83 -4.82
C LEU A 69 6.39 18.81 -5.55
N ARG A 70 5.27 19.00 -4.84
CA ARG A 70 3.94 18.98 -5.45
C ARG A 70 3.81 20.07 -6.52
N GLY A 71 3.48 19.66 -7.75
CA GLY A 71 3.29 20.57 -8.88
C GLY A 71 4.58 21.13 -9.49
N ARG A 72 5.76 20.73 -8.98
CA ARG A 72 7.07 21.24 -9.43
C ARG A 72 7.87 20.24 -10.26
N VAL A 73 7.46 18.97 -10.24
CA VAL A 73 8.18 17.88 -10.90
C VAL A 73 7.23 16.93 -11.62
N ILE A 74 7.72 16.34 -12.71
CA ILE A 74 7.07 15.28 -13.46
C ILE A 74 7.91 14.02 -13.30
N ILE A 75 7.33 12.95 -12.74
CA ILE A 75 8.03 11.67 -12.59
C ILE A 75 8.09 10.98 -13.95
N THR A 76 9.30 10.70 -14.43
CA THR A 76 9.56 10.11 -15.75
C THR A 76 9.86 8.62 -15.65
N SER A 77 10.52 8.18 -14.57
CA SER A 77 10.90 6.78 -14.38
C SER A 77 10.99 6.40 -12.90
N VAL A 78 10.75 5.12 -12.60
CA VAL A 78 10.91 4.55 -11.26
C VAL A 78 11.71 3.27 -11.38
N ARG A 79 12.81 3.17 -10.63
CA ARG A 79 13.64 1.98 -10.57
C ARG A 79 13.28 1.17 -9.33
N PHE A 80 12.94 -0.09 -9.52
CA PHE A 80 12.70 -1.05 -8.44
C PHE A 80 13.90 -2.00 -8.29
N ALA A 81 14.27 -2.30 -7.05
CA ALA A 81 15.20 -3.35 -6.68
C ALA A 81 14.41 -4.58 -6.22
N LEU A 82 14.32 -5.59 -7.08
CA LEU A 82 13.60 -6.83 -6.81
C LEU A 82 14.56 -7.97 -6.51
N SER A 83 14.08 -9.00 -5.84
CA SER A 83 14.88 -10.13 -5.37
C SER A 83 14.56 -11.42 -6.11
N ARG A 84 15.55 -12.30 -6.31
CA ARG A 84 15.30 -13.71 -6.67
C ARG A 84 15.11 -14.59 -5.44
N THR A 85 15.56 -14.13 -4.28
CA THR A 85 15.35 -14.81 -3.00
C THR A 85 13.93 -14.53 -2.49
N PRO A 86 13.12 -15.58 -2.23
CA PRO A 86 11.78 -15.45 -1.68
C PRO A 86 11.76 -14.74 -0.32
N ARG A 87 10.86 -13.77 -0.17
CA ARG A 87 10.57 -13.06 1.09
C ARG A 87 9.07 -12.74 1.18
N PRO A 88 8.21 -13.76 1.27
CA PRO A 88 6.77 -13.58 1.25
C PRO A 88 6.31 -12.76 2.47
N ARG A 89 5.33 -11.87 2.27
CA ARG A 89 4.65 -11.14 3.36
C ARG A 89 3.18 -11.51 3.37
N LEU A 90 2.77 -12.28 4.37
CA LEU A 90 1.45 -12.93 4.41
C LEU A 90 0.64 -12.57 5.66
N GLU A 91 1.18 -11.72 6.53
CA GLU A 91 0.63 -11.39 7.85
C GLU A 91 -0.64 -10.53 7.78
N TYR A 92 -1.01 -10.04 6.58
CA TYR A 92 -2.14 -9.13 6.42
C TYR A 92 -3.46 -9.89 6.21
N GLY A 93 -4.29 -9.92 7.26
CA GLY A 93 -5.63 -10.51 7.21
C GLY A 93 -5.59 -11.96 6.72
N ASP A 94 -6.52 -12.34 5.85
CA ASP A 94 -6.67 -13.72 5.38
C ASP A 94 -5.67 -14.11 4.27
N LEU A 95 -4.64 -13.30 4.01
CA LEU A 95 -3.74 -13.54 2.86
C LEU A 95 -3.00 -14.88 2.97
N ALA A 96 -2.49 -15.22 4.16
CA ALA A 96 -1.81 -16.50 4.38
C ALA A 96 -2.72 -17.70 4.04
N ALA A 97 -3.95 -17.70 4.56
CA ALA A 97 -4.93 -18.76 4.29
C ALA A 97 -5.31 -18.83 2.81
N ALA A 98 -5.49 -17.68 2.16
CA ALA A 98 -5.81 -17.61 0.73
C ALA A 98 -4.67 -18.10 -0.18
N VAL A 99 -3.42 -17.96 0.25
CA VAL A 99 -2.25 -18.49 -0.46
C VAL A 99 -2.13 -19.99 -0.24
N GLU A 100 -2.35 -20.47 0.99
CA GLU A 100 -2.31 -21.90 1.30
C GLU A 100 -3.36 -22.68 0.52
N ALA A 101 -4.59 -22.17 0.47
CA ALA A 101 -5.68 -22.74 -0.33
C ALA A 101 -5.38 -22.83 -1.85
N ARG A 102 -4.33 -22.13 -2.31
CA ARG A 102 -3.86 -22.16 -3.71
C ARG A 102 -2.64 -23.08 -3.92
N GLY A 103 -2.29 -23.90 -2.93
CA GLY A 103 -1.13 -24.79 -2.99
C GLY A 103 0.16 -24.15 -2.51
N GLY A 104 0.07 -23.26 -1.51
CA GLY A 104 1.22 -22.74 -0.78
C GLY A 104 1.98 -21.58 -1.44
N ILE A 105 3.16 -21.29 -0.92
CA ILE A 105 3.91 -20.05 -1.19
C ILE A 105 4.59 -20.09 -2.55
N THR A 106 4.00 -19.37 -3.52
CA THR A 106 4.63 -19.02 -4.80
C THR A 106 4.26 -17.57 -5.18
N LEU A 107 5.08 -16.89 -5.99
CA LEU A 107 4.75 -15.55 -6.50
C LEU A 107 3.38 -15.52 -7.20
N ARG A 108 3.06 -16.58 -7.95
CA ARG A 108 1.77 -16.74 -8.62
C ARG A 108 0.64 -16.80 -7.61
N ASN A 109 0.74 -17.69 -6.62
CA ASN A 109 -0.32 -17.89 -5.64
C ASN A 109 -0.56 -16.64 -4.79
N ILE A 110 0.50 -15.93 -4.38
CA ILE A 110 0.39 -14.66 -3.66
C ILE A 110 -0.30 -13.62 -4.52
N ARG A 111 0.15 -13.42 -5.76
CA ARG A 111 -0.47 -12.48 -6.69
C ARG A 111 -1.94 -12.79 -6.92
N GLU A 112 -2.28 -14.06 -7.14
CA GLU A 112 -3.66 -14.48 -7.40
C GLU A 112 -4.55 -14.33 -6.16
N ALA A 113 -4.05 -14.67 -4.97
CA ALA A 113 -4.74 -14.42 -3.70
C ALA A 113 -5.02 -12.92 -3.52
N VAL A 114 -4.01 -12.07 -3.70
CA VAL A 114 -4.16 -10.61 -3.64
C VAL A 114 -5.20 -10.12 -4.65
N CYS A 115 -5.10 -10.54 -5.91
CA CYS A 115 -6.07 -10.14 -6.95
C CYS A 115 -7.50 -10.56 -6.59
N ALA A 116 -7.68 -11.79 -6.09
CA ALA A 116 -8.99 -12.32 -5.71
C ALA A 116 -9.60 -11.54 -4.54
N ILE A 117 -8.83 -11.32 -3.47
CA ILE A 117 -9.29 -10.54 -2.31
C ILE A 117 -9.67 -9.12 -2.72
N ARG A 118 -8.88 -8.48 -3.61
CA ARG A 118 -9.15 -7.13 -4.09
C ARG A 118 -10.46 -7.06 -4.89
N ARG A 119 -10.67 -7.98 -5.84
CA ARG A 119 -11.91 -8.04 -6.64
C ARG A 119 -13.15 -8.30 -5.80
N ALA A 120 -13.03 -9.09 -4.73
CA ALA A 120 -14.15 -9.34 -3.83
C ALA A 120 -14.53 -8.11 -2.98
N LYS A 121 -13.57 -7.21 -2.70
CA LYS A 121 -13.78 -6.06 -1.80
C LYS A 121 -13.98 -4.73 -2.52
N LEU A 122 -13.47 -4.59 -3.74
CA LEU A 122 -13.43 -3.31 -4.46
C LEU A 122 -14.23 -3.45 -5.77
N PRO A 123 -15.23 -2.57 -6.01
CA PRO A 123 -15.94 -2.56 -7.28
C PRO A 123 -15.00 -2.20 -8.42
N ASP A 124 -15.22 -2.82 -9.58
CA ASP A 124 -14.45 -2.49 -10.78
C ASP A 124 -14.74 -1.04 -11.20
N PRO A 125 -13.73 -0.15 -11.26
CA PRO A 125 -13.91 1.24 -11.67
C PRO A 125 -14.54 1.40 -13.06
N ALA A 126 -14.40 0.42 -13.95
CA ALA A 126 -15.02 0.43 -15.28
C ALA A 126 -16.54 0.18 -15.24
N VAL A 127 -17.03 -0.46 -14.17
CA VAL A 127 -18.47 -0.74 -13.95
C VAL A 127 -19.08 0.33 -13.05
N THR A 128 -18.43 0.62 -11.93
CA THR A 128 -18.86 1.63 -10.96
C THR A 128 -17.68 2.53 -10.63
N GLY A 129 -17.73 3.79 -11.08
CA GLY A 129 -16.67 4.77 -10.89
C GLY A 129 -16.26 4.91 -9.42
N ASN A 130 -15.00 4.62 -9.10
CA ASN A 130 -14.44 4.76 -7.77
C ASN A 130 -12.92 5.00 -7.85
N ALA A 131 -12.33 5.52 -6.77
CA ALA A 131 -10.90 5.77 -6.65
C ALA A 131 -10.20 4.77 -5.69
N GLY A 132 -10.80 3.59 -5.47
CA GLY A 132 -10.39 2.65 -4.44
C GLY A 132 -10.73 3.15 -3.03
N SER A 133 -9.88 2.84 -2.05
CA SER A 133 -10.08 3.27 -0.66
C SER A 133 -10.08 4.80 -0.56
N PHE A 134 -11.23 5.37 -0.21
CA PHE A 134 -11.41 6.81 -0.08
C PHE A 134 -10.74 7.38 1.17
N PHE A 135 -10.76 6.62 2.28
CA PHE A 135 -10.16 7.00 3.54
C PHE A 135 -8.79 6.35 3.73
N LYS A 136 -7.88 7.10 4.38
CA LYS A 136 -6.69 6.50 4.99
C LYS A 136 -7.12 5.71 6.23
N ASN A 137 -6.34 4.70 6.58
CA ASN A 137 -6.46 4.07 7.88
C ASN A 137 -6.04 5.08 8.97
N PRO A 138 -6.87 5.27 10.02
CA PRO A 138 -6.49 6.14 11.13
C PRO A 138 -5.30 5.51 11.87
N VAL A 139 -4.44 6.40 12.37
CA VAL A 139 -3.29 6.05 13.21
C VAL A 139 -3.54 6.73 14.56
N VAL A 140 -3.64 5.93 15.60
CA VAL A 140 -3.99 6.37 16.97
C VAL A 140 -2.88 5.99 17.95
N GLY A 141 -2.87 6.59 19.13
CA GLY A 141 -1.96 6.20 20.21
C GLY A 141 -2.26 4.79 20.73
N ARG A 142 -1.26 4.14 21.31
CA ARG A 142 -1.37 2.77 21.84
C ARG A 142 -2.49 2.60 22.87
N GLU A 143 -2.62 3.53 23.81
CA GLU A 143 -3.67 3.49 24.85
C GLU A 143 -5.08 3.47 24.23
N GLU A 144 -5.31 4.32 23.23
CA GLU A 144 -6.58 4.36 22.52
C GLU A 144 -6.84 3.07 21.73
N ALA A 145 -5.81 2.51 21.10
CA ALA A 145 -5.93 1.23 20.40
C ALA A 145 -6.24 0.07 21.36
N GLU A 146 -5.63 0.04 22.54
CA GLU A 146 -5.90 -0.96 23.57
C GLU A 146 -7.33 -0.84 24.11
N ARG A 147 -7.78 0.39 24.39
CA ARG A 147 -9.17 0.68 24.77
C ARG A 147 -10.17 0.19 23.73
N LEU A 148 -9.92 0.49 22.45
CA LEU A 148 -10.77 0.03 21.35
C LEU A 148 -10.73 -1.48 21.16
N SER A 149 -9.57 -2.12 21.33
CA SER A 149 -9.43 -3.58 21.20
C SER A 149 -10.15 -4.33 22.31
N ALA A 150 -10.22 -3.76 23.52
CA ALA A 150 -11.03 -4.31 24.62
C ALA A 150 -12.53 -4.25 24.32
N LEU A 151 -12.99 -3.19 23.65
CA LEU A 151 -14.40 -3.03 23.23
C LEU A 151 -14.75 -3.86 21.99
N TYR A 152 -13.77 -4.07 21.11
CA TYR A 152 -13.92 -4.76 19.84
C TYR A 152 -12.78 -5.78 19.65
N PRO A 153 -12.88 -6.99 20.25
CA PRO A 153 -11.80 -7.97 20.22
C PRO A 153 -11.43 -8.48 18.82
N ASP A 154 -12.34 -8.35 17.85
CA ASP A 154 -12.15 -8.72 16.45
C ASP A 154 -11.62 -7.56 15.58
N MET A 155 -11.40 -6.37 16.15
CA MET A 155 -10.93 -5.20 15.41
C MET A 155 -9.49 -5.41 14.89
N PRO A 156 -9.26 -5.31 13.57
CA PRO A 156 -7.92 -5.40 13.03
C PRO A 156 -7.07 -4.19 13.39
N HIS A 157 -5.92 -4.46 13.99
CA HIS A 157 -4.88 -3.48 14.25
C HIS A 157 -3.57 -3.87 13.55
N TYR A 158 -2.78 -2.88 13.17
CA TYR A 158 -1.51 -3.07 12.47
C TYR A 158 -0.43 -2.16 13.05
N PRO A 159 0.85 -2.56 12.97
CA PRO A 159 1.96 -1.67 13.29
C PRO A 159 1.90 -0.36 12.50
N ALA A 160 2.12 0.76 13.19
CA ALA A 160 2.37 2.06 12.59
C ALA A 160 3.88 2.29 12.39
N ALA A 161 4.24 3.41 11.77
CA ALA A 161 5.65 3.79 11.61
C ALA A 161 6.28 4.19 12.96
N ASP A 162 5.51 4.90 13.80
CA ASP A 162 5.86 5.19 15.19
C ASP A 162 5.43 4.01 16.08
N PRO A 163 6.34 3.38 16.84
CA PRO A 163 6.02 2.28 17.75
C PRO A 163 5.04 2.64 18.88
N SER A 164 4.88 3.93 19.21
CA SER A 164 3.88 4.41 20.16
C SER A 164 2.46 4.47 19.58
N GLN A 165 2.33 4.25 18.27
CA GLN A 165 1.08 4.34 17.54
C GLN A 165 0.66 3.00 16.92
N VAL A 166 -0.64 2.90 16.66
CA VAL A 166 -1.28 1.74 16.04
C VAL A 166 -2.17 2.20 14.90
N LYS A 167 -2.10 1.48 13.78
CA LYS A 167 -2.92 1.75 12.59
C LYS A 167 -4.13 0.83 12.59
N LEU A 168 -5.33 1.40 12.52
CA LEU A 168 -6.59 0.64 12.53
C LEU A 168 -7.15 0.47 11.11
N ALA A 169 -7.97 -0.55 10.88
CA ALA A 169 -8.62 -0.76 9.58
C ALA A 169 -9.83 0.17 9.40
N ALA A 170 -9.71 1.26 8.61
CA ALA A 170 -10.84 2.14 8.31
C ALA A 170 -12.02 1.40 7.68
N GLY A 171 -11.75 0.45 6.77
CA GLY A 171 -12.80 -0.37 6.17
C GLY A 171 -13.58 -1.20 7.19
N TRP A 172 -12.91 -1.74 8.21
CA TRP A 172 -13.58 -2.47 9.29
C TRP A 172 -14.42 -1.53 10.16
N LEU A 173 -13.90 -0.34 10.49
CA LEU A 173 -14.65 0.67 11.25
C LEU A 173 -15.93 1.10 10.52
N ILE A 174 -15.85 1.32 9.20
CA ILE A 174 -17.00 1.68 8.35
C ILE A 174 -18.01 0.53 8.28
N ASP A 175 -17.55 -0.72 8.12
CA ASP A 175 -18.42 -1.90 8.10
C ASP A 175 -19.12 -2.08 9.47
N ARG A 176 -18.37 -1.94 10.57
CA ARG A 176 -18.90 -2.04 11.93
C ARG A 176 -19.90 -0.94 12.26
N ALA A 177 -19.76 0.24 11.67
CA ALA A 177 -20.73 1.32 11.77
C ALA A 177 -22.00 1.11 10.89
N GLY A 178 -22.07 0.00 10.15
CA GLY A 178 -23.22 -0.33 9.30
C GLY A 178 -23.32 0.47 8.01
N LEU A 179 -22.26 1.17 7.59
CA LEU A 179 -22.28 2.08 6.44
C LEU A 179 -21.98 1.40 5.09
N LYS A 180 -21.86 0.08 5.08
CA LYS A 180 -21.55 -0.68 3.86
C LYS A 180 -22.79 -0.76 2.96
N GLY A 181 -22.70 -0.16 1.78
CA GLY A 181 -23.79 -0.15 0.79
C GLY A 181 -24.77 1.02 0.94
N HIS A 182 -24.51 1.95 1.86
CA HIS A 182 -25.26 3.21 2.02
C HIS A 182 -24.82 4.30 1.04
#